data_AF-A0A8H7WF09-F1
#
_entry.id   AF-A0A8H7WF09-F1
#
_cell.length_a   1.000
_cell.length_b   1.000
_cell.length_c   1.000
_cell.angle_alpha   90.00
_cell.angle_beta   90.00
_cell.angle_gamma   90.00
#
_symmetry.space_group_name_H-M   'P 1'
#
loop_
_entity.id
_entity.type
_entity.pdbx_description
1 polymer ?
#
loop_
_entity_poly.entity_id
_entity_poly.type
_entity_poly.pdbx_seq_one_letter_code
_entity_poly.pdbx_strand_id
1 'polypeptide(L)'
;MAKRRNPYKGSSGRQKTLVKKAHKLGQLPGFEVALFIRRRGRVTAYRSIDDESWWPVKADIDFAYPPPTNLLPHHFEKESSEQVNETATE
;
A
#
# COMPACT_ATOMS: atom_id res chain seq x y z
N MET A 1 15.75 -20.81 20.82
CA MET A 1 15.84 -19.72 19.81
C MET A 1 14.46 -19.47 19.22
N ALA A 2 13.87 -18.29 19.45
CA ALA A 2 12.56 -17.95 18.89
C ALA A 2 12.64 -17.84 17.35
N LYS A 3 11.79 -18.60 16.65
CA LYS A 3 11.74 -18.62 15.18
C LYS A 3 11.24 -17.26 14.69
N ARG A 4 12.12 -16.40 14.16
CA ARG A 4 11.76 -15.11 13.56
C ARG A 4 10.67 -15.31 12.50
N ARG A 5 9.47 -14.77 12.72
CA ARG A 5 8.38 -14.78 11.73
C ARG A 5 8.78 -13.87 10.57
N ASN A 6 8.76 -14.38 9.34
CA ASN A 6 9.04 -13.56 8.16
C ASN A 6 7.95 -12.46 8.03
N PRO A 7 8.29 -11.17 8.19
CA PRO A 7 7.31 -10.08 8.14
C PRO A 7 6.66 -9.93 6.76
N TYR A 8 7.27 -10.50 5.72
CA TYR A 8 6.77 -10.49 4.35
C TYR A 8 5.86 -11.67 4.03
N LYS A 9 5.66 -12.61 4.97
CA LYS A 9 4.75 -13.75 4.76
C LYS A 9 3.33 -13.21 4.56
N GLY A 10 2.73 -13.57 3.42
CA GLY A 10 1.39 -13.09 3.04
C GLY A 10 1.35 -11.71 2.38
N SER A 11 2.50 -11.05 2.14
CA SER A 11 2.55 -9.75 1.44
C SER A 11 1.88 -9.79 0.07
N SER A 12 2.14 -10.82 -0.74
CA SER A 12 1.49 -11.00 -2.04
C SER A 12 -0.02 -11.21 -1.94
N GLY A 13 -0.48 -11.90 -0.89
CA GLY A 13 -1.91 -12.09 -0.62
C GLY A 13 -2.59 -10.77 -0.26
N ARG A 14 -1.97 -9.97 0.61
CA ARG A 14 -2.45 -8.63 0.98
C ARG A 14 -2.49 -7.68 -0.22
N GLN A 15 -1.46 -7.72 -1.06
CA GLN A 15 -1.43 -6.95 -2.32
C GLN A 15 -2.61 -7.31 -3.23
N LYS A 16 -2.87 -8.61 -3.44
CA LYS A 16 -4.03 -9.08 -4.20
C LYS A 16 -5.35 -8.62 -3.59
N THR A 17 -5.48 -8.69 -2.27
CA THR A 17 -6.68 -8.23 -1.56
C THR A 17 -6.89 -6.72 -1.73
N LEU A 18 -5.84 -5.92 -1.66
CA LEU A 18 -5.94 -4.46 -1.87
C LEU A 18 -6.43 -4.14 -3.28
N VAL A 19 -5.84 -4.76 -4.31
CA VAL A 19 -6.28 -4.59 -5.70
C VAL A 19 -7.75 -5.01 -5.85
N LYS A 20 -8.16 -6.14 -5.27
CA LYS A 20 -9.56 -6.59 -5.29
C LYS A 20 -10.51 -5.59 -4.63
N LYS A 21 -10.10 -4.97 -3.52
CA LYS A 21 -10.90 -3.94 -2.85
C LYS A 21 -11.02 -2.68 -3.69
N ALA A 22 -9.91 -2.19 -4.25
CA ALA A 22 -9.91 -1.05 -5.16
C ALA A 22 -10.84 -1.29 -6.36
N HIS A 23 -10.80 -2.49 -6.94
CA HIS A 23 -11.69 -2.88 -8.02
C HIS A 23 -13.16 -2.86 -7.61
N LYS A 24 -13.51 -3.47 -6.48
CA LYS A 24 -14.90 -3.43 -5.99
C LYS A 24 -15.40 -2.01 -5.74
N LEU A 25 -14.55 -1.14 -5.22
CA LEU A 25 -14.90 0.26 -4.98
C LEU A 25 -15.16 1.00 -6.29
N GLY A 26 -14.30 0.82 -7.29
CA GLY A 26 -14.47 1.43 -8.61
C GLY A 26 -15.67 0.90 -9.42
N GLN A 27 -16.29 -0.20 -9.01
CA GLN A 27 -17.55 -0.67 -9.60
C GLN A 27 -18.78 0.07 -9.03
N LEU A 28 -18.64 0.81 -7.94
CA LEU A 28 -19.73 1.60 -7.39
C LEU A 28 -19.93 2.89 -8.20
N PRO A 29 -21.17 3.31 -8.46
CA PRO A 29 -21.43 4.53 -9.25
C PRO A 29 -20.76 5.76 -8.64
N GLY A 30 -20.09 6.54 -9.49
CA GLY A 30 -19.44 7.80 -9.11
C GLY A 30 -18.07 7.65 -8.44
N PHE A 31 -17.53 6.43 -8.31
CA PHE A 31 -16.17 6.22 -7.79
C PHE A 31 -15.16 6.02 -8.91
N GLU A 32 -14.09 6.81 -8.88
CA GLU A 32 -12.91 6.65 -9.71
C GLU A 32 -11.71 6.34 -8.80
N VAL A 33 -11.01 5.24 -9.06
CA VAL A 33 -10.02 4.70 -8.14
C VAL A 33 -8.71 4.38 -8.86
N ALA A 34 -7.63 4.92 -8.31
CA ALA A 34 -6.25 4.48 -8.57
C ALA A 34 -5.66 3.85 -7.33
N LEU A 35 -4.81 2.84 -7.55
CA LEU A 35 -3.96 2.30 -6.51
C LEU A 35 -2.54 2.11 -7.04
N PHE A 36 -1.57 2.72 -6.36
CA PHE A 36 -0.15 2.58 -6.64
C PHE A 36 0.54 1.86 -5.49
N ILE A 37 1.21 0.75 -5.78
CA ILE A 37 1.91 -0.06 -4.80
C ILE A 37 3.37 -0.12 -5.19
N ARG A 38 4.23 0.56 -4.42
CA ARG A 38 5.68 0.49 -4.58
C ARG A 38 6.25 -0.58 -3.65
N ARG A 39 7.00 -1.52 -4.21
CA ARG A 39 7.72 -2.55 -3.45
C ARG A 39 9.10 -2.77 -4.07
N ARG A 40 10.16 -2.44 -3.30
CA ARG A 40 11.56 -2.63 -3.73
C ARG A 40 11.84 -2.05 -5.14
N GLY A 41 11.44 -0.80 -5.36
CA GLY A 41 11.60 -0.10 -6.64
C GLY A 41 10.61 -0.50 -7.74
N ARG A 42 9.88 -1.60 -7.61
CA ARG A 42 8.82 -1.98 -8.56
C ARG A 42 7.51 -1.32 -8.18
N VAL A 43 6.81 -0.79 -9.17
CA VAL A 43 5.47 -0.20 -9.00
C VAL A 43 4.45 -1.13 -9.65
N THR A 44 3.39 -1.45 -8.92
CA THR A 44 2.18 -2.05 -9.46
C THR A 44 1.09 -1.00 -9.42
N ALA A 45 0.44 -0.77 -10.55
CA ALA A 45 -0.69 0.16 -10.67
C ALA A 45 -1.98 -0.62 -10.94
N TYR A 46 -3.09 -0.14 -10.39
CA TYR A 46 -4.44 -0.59 -10.70
C TYR A 46 -5.34 0.61 -10.96
N ARG A 47 -6.14 0.54 -12.03
CA ARG A 47 -7.09 1.56 -12.44
C ARG A 47 -8.51 1.04 -12.59
N SER A 48 -9.49 1.81 -12.10
CA SER A 48 -10.90 1.51 -12.33
C SER A 48 -11.43 2.05 -13.65
N ILE A 49 -10.77 3.06 -14.22
CA ILE A 49 -11.14 3.70 -15.49
C ILE A 49 -9.91 3.68 -16.41
N ASP A 50 -10.15 3.38 -17.69
CA ASP A 50 -9.12 3.31 -18.72
C ASP A 50 -8.80 4.67 -19.39
N ASP A 51 -9.23 5.77 -18.78
CA ASP A 51 -8.94 7.13 -19.26
C ASP A 51 -7.51 7.53 -18.85
N GLU A 52 -6.61 7.64 -19.82
CA GLU A 52 -5.22 8.01 -19.58
C GLU A 52 -5.04 9.42 -19.03
N SER A 53 -5.97 10.34 -19.29
CA SER A 53 -5.86 11.74 -18.89
C SER A 53 -6.12 11.98 -17.40
N TRP A 54 -6.84 11.06 -16.76
CA TRP A 54 -7.08 11.06 -15.32
C TRP A 54 -5.87 10.49 -14.54
N TRP A 55 -5.07 9.63 -15.18
CA TRP A 55 -3.97 8.94 -14.52
C TRP A 55 -2.78 9.87 -14.29
N PRO A 56 -2.31 10.04 -13.04
CA PRO A 56 -1.09 10.81 -12.82
C PRO A 56 0.06 10.09 -13.53
N VAL A 57 0.86 10.84 -14.28
CA VAL A 57 1.97 10.28 -15.03
C VAL A 57 2.97 9.72 -14.02
N LYS A 58 3.71 8.67 -14.41
CA LYS A 58 4.73 8.07 -13.53
C LYS A 58 5.69 9.12 -12.93
N ALA A 59 6.00 10.16 -13.70
CA ALA A 59 6.81 11.29 -13.25
C ALA A 59 6.15 12.07 -12.08
N ASP A 60 4.85 12.33 -12.15
CA ASP A 60 4.11 13.05 -11.11
C ASP A 60 4.04 12.23 -9.82
N ILE A 61 3.85 10.92 -9.94
CA ILE A 61 3.85 10.01 -8.79
C ILE A 61 5.24 9.94 -8.16
N ASP A 62 6.28 9.81 -8.97
CA ASP A 62 7.66 9.78 -8.48
C ASP A 62 8.08 11.12 -7.86
N PHE A 63 7.51 12.24 -8.33
CA PHE A 63 7.70 13.56 -7.75
C PHE A 63 6.98 13.71 -6.40
N ALA A 64 5.70 13.33 -6.33
CA ALA A 64 4.90 13.44 -5.11
C ALA A 64 5.31 12.42 -4.03
N TYR A 65 5.73 11.23 -4.45
CA TYR A 65 6.15 10.13 -3.58
C TYR A 65 7.53 9.60 -4.00
N PRO A 66 8.59 10.40 -3.75
CA PRO A 66 9.93 10.03 -4.16
C PRO A 66 10.36 8.70 -3.52
N PRO A 67 11.12 7.86 -4.25
CA PRO A 67 11.67 6.66 -3.65
C PRO A 67 12.58 7.09 -2.49
N PRO A 68 12.44 6.50 -1.30
CA PRO A 68 13.29 6.82 -0.17
C PRO A 68 14.76 6.58 -0.55
N THR A 69 15.55 7.65 -0.58
CA THR A 69 16.95 7.66 -1.04
C THR A 69 17.86 6.89 -0.09
N ASN A 70 17.50 6.85 1.20
CA ASN A 70 18.23 6.16 2.25
C ASN A 70 17.35 5.03 2.82
N LEU A 71 17.31 3.88 2.15
CA LEU A 71 16.63 2.68 2.66
C LEU A 71 17.43 2.06 3.83
N LEU A 72 17.58 2.80 4.92
CA LEU A 72 18.19 2.28 6.14
C LEU A 72 17.30 1.17 6.72
N PRO A 73 17.89 0.13 7.34
CA PRO A 73 17.15 -1.02 7.87
C PRO A 73 15.95 -0.65 8.77
N HIS A 74 16.05 0.44 9.54
CA HIS A 74 14.97 0.92 10.42
C HIS A 74 13.72 1.39 9.68
N HIS A 75 13.81 1.80 8.41
CA HIS A 75 12.62 2.11 7.60
C HIS A 75 11.78 0.87 7.28
N PHE A 76 12.33 -0.34 7.46
CA PHE A 76 11.62 -1.61 7.32
C PHE A 76 11.27 -2.26 8.67
N GLU A 77 11.75 -1.70 9.78
CA GLU A 77 11.41 -2.13 11.13
C GLU A 77 10.08 -1.48 11.51
N LYS A 78 8.99 -2.21 11.24
CA LYS A 78 7.68 -1.84 11.73
C LYS A 78 7.70 -2.00 13.24
N GLU A 79 7.68 -0.90 14.00
CA GLU A 79 7.50 -1.00 15.45
C GLU A 79 6.18 -1.73 15.74
N SER A 80 6.31 -2.85 16.46
CA SER A 80 5.21 -3.58 17.03
C SER A 80 4.72 -2.85 18.29
N SER A 81 4.07 -1.69 18.09
CA SER A 81 3.55 -0.86 19.17
C SER A 81 2.16 -0.31 18.82
N GLU A 82 1.23 -1.20 18.50
CA GLU A 82 -0.18 -0.95 18.83
C GLU A 82 -0.39 -1.47 20.27
N GLN A 83 -0.06 -0.65 21.26
CA GLN A 83 -0.67 -0.75 22.57
C GLN A 83 -2.13 -0.31 22.41
N VAL A 84 -3.03 -1.29 22.37
CA VAL A 84 -4.46 -1.08 22.58
C VAL A 84 -4.61 -0.63 24.04
N ASN A 85 -4.71 0.67 24.27
CA ASN A 85 -5.29 1.19 25.49
C ASN A 85 -6.81 1.24 25.28
N GLU A 86 -7.47 0.10 25.49
CA GLU A 86 -8.89 0.10 25.86
C GLU A 86 -8.95 0.59 27.31
N THR A 87 -9.08 1.90 27.49
CA THR A 87 -9.54 2.47 28.75
C THR A 87 -11.00 2.07 28.94
N ALA A 88 -11.23 1.31 30.00
CA ALA A 88 -12.51 1.01 30.59
C ALA A 88 -13.38 2.27 30.71
N THR A 89 -14.68 2.13 30.41
CA THR A 89 -15.71 3.01 30.97
C THR A 89 -16.65 2.10 31.75
N GLU A 90 -16.79 2.44 33.03
CA GLU A 90 -17.62 1.82 34.06
C GLU A 90 -19.11 1.75 33.70
#